data_AF-Q85KG7-F1
#
_entry.id   AF-Q85KG7-F1
#
_cell.length_a   1.000
_cell.length_b   1.000
_cell.length_c   1.000
_cell.angle_alpha   90.00
_cell.angle_beta   90.00
_cell.angle_gamma   90.00
#
_symmetry.space_group_name_H-M   'P 1'
#
loop_
_entity.id
_entity.type
_entity.pdbx_description
1 polymer ?
#
loop_
_entity_poly.entity_id
_entity_poly.type
_entity_poly.pdbx_seq_one_letter_code
_entity_poly.pdbx_strand_id
1 'polypeptide(L)'
;YIIEYMFMSKMNLMSMGMVIISTIFTISYSTRMMMYLSISYGKMPSLISIDNNKLMNLSGVILFFMSVFSGSMFSWIYFDSMDLINLSIINKLIILSILMMGLILGKFIYRFNFIKMSYLVELILKMFLTDLNNAYLTHIMNKMSLSYINIDYEWMETSSLLVFFLLKKTNHFNFSFYGFIMFFVFMLIVMI
;
A
#
# COMPACT_ATOMS: atom_id res chain seq x y z
N TYR A 1 16.65 18.24 9.90
CA TYR A 1 15.32 18.80 10.18
C TYR A 1 14.27 17.79 10.64
N ILE A 2 13.78 16.83 9.84
CA ILE A 2 12.64 16.00 10.26
C ILE A 2 12.96 15.16 11.51
N ILE A 3 14.06 14.40 11.49
CA ILE A 3 14.48 13.57 12.63
C ILE A 3 14.79 14.44 13.86
N GLU A 4 15.42 15.59 13.65
CA GLU A 4 15.71 16.57 14.70
C GLU A 4 14.44 17.08 15.38
N TYR A 5 13.43 17.45 14.59
CA TYR A 5 12.12 17.84 15.12
C TYR A 5 11.47 16.71 15.91
N MET A 6 11.60 15.47 15.45
CA MET A 6 11.08 14.32 16.18
C MET A 6 11.72 14.15 17.55
N PHE A 7 13.04 14.34 17.68
CA PHE A 7 13.73 14.32 18.97
C PHE A 7 13.27 15.43 19.92
N MET A 8 12.82 16.57 19.39
CA MET A 8 12.25 17.66 20.20
C MET A 8 10.78 17.44 20.54
N SER A 9 10.05 16.72 19.69
CA SER A 9 8.63 16.46 19.88
C SER A 9 8.39 15.41 20.97
N LYS A 10 7.28 15.54 21.70
CA LYS A 10 6.82 14.54 22.68
C LYS A 10 6.17 13.33 22.00
N MET A 11 6.89 12.69 21.08
CA MET A 11 6.42 11.48 20.42
C MET A 11 6.53 10.27 21.35
N ASN A 12 5.66 9.28 21.12
CA ASN A 12 5.73 8.00 21.83
C ASN A 12 7.08 7.32 21.52
N LEU A 13 7.71 6.72 22.54
CA LEU A 13 8.96 5.98 22.37
C LEU A 13 8.85 4.88 21.31
N MET A 14 7.68 4.21 21.23
CA MET A 14 7.45 3.20 20.20
C MET A 14 7.46 3.81 18.79
N SER A 15 6.77 4.94 18.56
CA SER A 15 6.79 5.60 17.25
C SER A 15 8.18 6.11 16.88
N MET A 16 8.92 6.62 17.86
CA MET A 16 10.29 7.06 17.66
C MET A 16 11.21 5.90 17.28
N GLY A 17 11.09 4.76 17.97
CA GLY A 17 11.82 3.53 17.65
C GLY A 17 11.54 3.04 16.24
N MET A 18 10.27 3.03 15.82
CA MET A 18 9.88 2.61 14.47
C MET A 18 10.49 3.51 13.38
N VAL A 19 10.57 4.83 13.61
CA VAL A 19 11.21 5.74 12.66
C VAL A 19 12.73 5.55 12.62
N ILE A 20 13.38 5.34 13.76
CA ILE A 20 14.82 5.05 13.78
C ILE A 20 15.09 3.78 12.97
N ILE A 21 14.33 2.70 13.21
CA ILE A 21 14.47 1.44 12.47
C ILE A 21 14.21 1.64 10.97
N SER A 22 13.17 2.39 10.60
CA SER A 22 12.87 2.65 9.19
C SER A 22 13.99 3.43 8.50
N THR A 23 14.57 4.45 9.15
CA THR A 23 15.71 5.21 8.60
C THR A 23 16.96 4.36 8.44
N ILE A 24 17.24 3.45 9.37
CA ILE A 24 18.34 2.47 9.22
C ILE A 24 18.10 1.57 8.00
N PHE A 25 16.86 1.09 7.84
CA PHE A 25 16.52 0.21 6.71
C PHE A 25 16.55 0.92 5.35
N THR A 26 16.12 2.17 5.23
CA THR A 26 16.21 2.90 3.95
C THR A 26 17.66 3.11 3.49
N ILE A 27 18.57 3.38 4.44
CA ILE A 27 19.99 3.55 4.15
C ILE A 27 20.65 2.22 3.81
N SER A 28 20.34 1.16 4.58
CA SER A 28 20.86 -0.18 4.26
C SER A 28 20.36 -0.70 2.92
N TYR A 29 19.12 -0.36 2.52
CA TYR A 29 18.58 -0.73 1.21
C TYR A 29 19.28 0.01 0.06
N SER A 30 19.43 1.34 0.16
CA SER A 30 20.11 2.14 -0.87
C SER A 30 21.58 1.73 -1.04
N THR A 31 22.30 1.49 0.05
CA THR A 31 23.67 0.95 0.00
C THR A 31 23.72 -0.44 -0.61
N ARG A 32 22.82 -1.35 -0.21
CA ARG A 32 22.72 -2.68 -0.82
C ARG A 32 22.54 -2.57 -2.34
N MET A 33 21.60 -1.73 -2.79
CA MET A 33 21.32 -1.54 -4.21
C MET A 33 22.55 -0.99 -4.96
N MET A 34 23.23 0.00 -4.38
CA MET A 34 24.47 0.53 -4.94
C MET A 34 25.54 -0.57 -5.07
N MET A 35 25.74 -1.39 -4.04
CA MET A 35 26.74 -2.47 -4.05
C MET A 35 26.44 -3.52 -5.14
N TYR A 36 25.18 -3.88 -5.35
CA TYR A 36 24.82 -4.82 -6.41
C TYR A 36 24.95 -4.21 -7.81
N LEU A 37 24.53 -2.97 -8.02
CA LEU A 37 24.57 -2.37 -9.37
C LEU A 37 25.96 -1.93 -9.81
N SER A 38 26.74 -1.34 -8.90
CA SER A 38 28.02 -0.69 -9.26
C SER A 38 29.25 -1.53 -8.98
N ILE A 39 29.23 -2.36 -7.92
CA ILE A 39 30.42 -3.06 -7.42
C ILE A 39 30.41 -4.55 -7.76
N SER A 40 29.23 -5.17 -7.81
CA SER A 40 29.14 -6.58 -8.16
C SER A 40 29.43 -6.82 -9.65
N TYR A 41 30.08 -7.95 -9.95
CA TYR A 41 30.30 -8.37 -11.34
C TYR A 41 28.94 -8.46 -12.05
N GLY A 42 28.75 -7.62 -13.06
CA GLY A 42 27.48 -7.47 -13.77
C GLY A 42 27.03 -8.82 -14.32
N LYS A 43 25.94 -9.36 -13.75
CA LYS A 43 25.22 -10.53 -14.29
C LYS A 43 24.35 -10.09 -15.47
N MET A 44 25.00 -9.52 -16.47
CA MET A 44 24.35 -9.00 -17.66
C MET A 44 24.35 -10.11 -18.73
N PRO A 45 23.24 -10.36 -19.43
CA PRO A 45 23.24 -11.29 -20.57
C PRO A 45 24.31 -10.89 -21.58
N SER A 46 24.96 -11.88 -22.19
CA SER A 46 26.14 -11.68 -23.07
C SER A 46 25.86 -10.83 -24.31
N LEU A 47 24.60 -10.68 -24.71
CA LEU A 47 24.16 -9.91 -25.86
C LEU A 47 23.40 -8.65 -25.43
N ILE A 48 24.11 -7.72 -24.77
CA ILE A 48 23.55 -6.41 -24.45
C ILE A 48 24.08 -5.36 -25.42
N SER A 49 23.16 -4.76 -26.19
CA SER A 49 23.38 -3.50 -26.88
C SER A 49 23.09 -2.35 -25.91
N ILE A 50 24.13 -1.72 -25.38
CA ILE A 50 23.98 -0.51 -24.56
C ILE A 50 23.80 0.68 -25.50
N ASP A 51 22.55 1.04 -25.79
CA ASP A 51 22.24 2.24 -26.56
C ASP A 51 22.19 3.47 -25.66
N ASN A 52 23.26 4.26 -25.69
CA ASN A 52 23.35 5.51 -24.95
C ASN A 52 22.62 6.63 -25.70
N ASN A 53 21.36 6.89 -25.34
CA ASN A 53 20.61 8.01 -25.89
C ASN A 53 21.06 9.33 -25.25
N LYS A 54 21.54 10.28 -26.06
CA LYS A 54 21.98 11.62 -25.61
C LYS A 54 20.90 12.36 -24.83
N LEU A 55 19.63 12.25 -25.23
CA LEU A 55 18.51 12.89 -24.54
C LEU A 55 18.32 12.33 -23.12
N MET A 56 18.43 11.01 -22.96
CA MET A 56 18.36 10.35 -21.65
C MET A 56 19.53 10.75 -20.74
N ASN A 57 20.74 10.86 -21.31
CA ASN A 57 21.90 11.30 -20.55
C ASN A 57 21.75 12.75 -20.10
N LEU A 58 21.26 13.63 -20.97
CA LEU A 58 21.03 15.03 -20.63
C LEU A 58 19.94 15.19 -19.56
N SER A 59 18.84 14.45 -19.65
CA SER A 59 17.81 14.46 -18.61
C SER A 59 18.33 13.92 -17.27
N GLY A 60 19.15 12.87 -17.29
CA GLY A 60 19.82 12.34 -16.09
C GLY A 60 20.72 13.36 -15.41
N VAL A 61 21.51 14.11 -16.19
CA VAL A 61 22.40 15.17 -15.66
C VAL A 61 21.60 16.31 -15.04
N ILE A 62 20.53 16.78 -15.70
CA ILE A 62 19.67 17.84 -15.17
C ILE A 62 19.04 17.40 -13.84
N LEU A 63 18.50 16.17 -13.78
CA LEU A 63 17.91 15.63 -12.56
C LEU A 63 18.93 15.50 -11.43
N PHE A 64 20.16 15.08 -11.74
CA PHE A 64 21.23 15.02 -10.76
C PHE A 64 21.51 16.40 -10.15
N PHE A 65 21.73 17.43 -10.97
CA PHE A 65 21.98 18.78 -10.47
C PHE A 65 20.81 19.34 -9.67
N MET A 66 19.57 19.14 -10.17
CA MET A 66 18.38 19.57 -9.44
C MET A 66 18.25 18.88 -8.08
N SER A 67 18.53 17.58 -7.97
CA SER A 67 18.40 16.88 -6.68
C SER A 67 19.40 17.36 -5.61
N VAL A 68 20.60 17.79 -6.01
CA VAL A 68 21.61 18.33 -5.08
C VAL A 68 21.28 19.76 -4.66
N PHE A 69 20.99 20.65 -5.62
CA PHE A 69 20.84 22.08 -5.34
C PHE A 69 19.44 22.47 -4.86
N SER A 70 18.39 21.88 -5.41
CA SER A 70 17.01 22.31 -5.12
C SER A 70 16.69 22.20 -3.63
N GLY A 71 17.13 21.13 -2.95
CA GLY A 71 16.91 20.94 -1.52
C GLY A 71 17.51 22.07 -0.68
N SER A 72 18.74 22.50 -1.00
CA SER A 72 19.39 23.63 -0.32
C SER A 72 18.68 24.95 -0.60
N MET A 73 18.33 25.23 -1.86
CA MET A 73 17.62 26.45 -2.24
C MET A 73 16.25 26.54 -1.57
N PHE A 74 15.48 25.44 -1.58
CA PHE A 74 14.20 25.38 -0.87
C PHE A 74 14.38 25.57 0.63
N SER A 75 15.45 25.02 1.22
CA SER A 75 15.67 25.19 2.65
C SER A 75 15.89 26.65 3.05
N TRP A 76 16.64 27.41 2.23
CA TRP A 76 16.87 28.83 2.47
C TRP A 76 15.64 29.70 2.21
N ILE A 77 14.80 29.33 1.25
CA ILE A 77 13.59 30.10 0.91
C ILE A 77 12.47 29.87 1.93
N TYR A 78 12.31 28.65 2.43
CA TYR A 78 11.12 28.28 3.22
C TYR A 78 11.36 28.17 4.73
N PHE A 79 12.58 27.89 5.20
CA PHE A 79 12.83 27.73 6.63
C PHE A 79 13.47 28.99 7.21
N ASP A 80 12.62 29.95 7.60
CA ASP A 80 13.05 31.14 8.34
C ASP A 80 13.25 30.88 9.85
N SER A 81 12.68 29.80 10.40
CA SER A 81 12.68 29.58 11.85
C SER A 81 13.92 28.83 12.36
N MET A 82 14.77 29.57 13.08
CA MET A 82 15.96 29.14 13.81
C MET A 82 15.69 28.20 15.01
N ASP A 83 14.43 27.87 15.30
CA ASP A 83 14.02 27.20 16.55
C ASP A 83 14.57 25.77 16.71
N LEU A 84 15.05 25.17 15.63
CA LEU A 84 15.60 23.80 15.63
C LEU A 84 17.08 23.72 16.00
N ILE A 85 17.76 24.86 16.19
CA ILE A 85 19.21 24.89 16.47
C ILE A 85 19.54 24.35 17.87
N ASN A 86 18.62 24.50 18.83
CA ASN A 86 18.80 24.20 20.25
C ASN A 86 18.73 22.71 20.64
N LEU A 87 19.09 21.80 19.72
CA LEU A 87 19.34 20.41 20.08
C LEU A 87 20.68 20.26 20.80
N SER A 88 20.69 19.43 21.85
CA SER A 88 21.94 19.03 22.49
C SER A 88 22.87 18.38 21.47
N ILE A 89 24.18 18.58 21.63
CA ILE A 89 25.19 18.00 20.73
C ILE A 89 25.07 16.47 20.67
N ILE A 90 24.68 15.85 21.79
CA ILE A 90 24.44 14.41 21.91
C ILE A 90 23.36 13.97 20.93
N ASN A 91 22.22 14.67 20.88
CA ASN A 91 21.12 14.30 19.97
C ASN A 91 21.52 14.45 18.50
N LYS A 92 22.31 15.48 18.16
CA LYS A 92 22.86 15.63 16.79
C LYS A 92 23.79 14.47 16.41
N LEU A 93 24.66 14.05 17.33
CA LEU A 93 25.56 12.93 17.12
C LEU A 93 24.82 11.59 17.01
N ILE A 94 23.72 11.40 17.74
CA ILE A 94 22.86 10.21 17.62
C ILE A 94 22.28 10.09 16.20
N ILE A 95 21.82 11.20 15.61
CA ILE A 95 21.29 11.16 14.25
C ILE A 95 22.37 10.70 13.27
N LEU A 96 23.58 11.24 13.40
CA LEU A 96 24.69 10.85 12.54
C LEU A 96 25.10 9.38 12.75
N SER A 97 25.06 8.87 13.99
CA SER A 97 25.36 7.46 14.26
C SER A 97 24.30 6.52 13.68
N ILE A 98 23.02 6.90 13.69
CA ILE A 98 21.94 6.15 13.02
C ILE A 98 22.23 6.01 11.51
N LEU A 99 22.63 7.11 10.85
CA LEU A 99 22.97 7.08 9.44
C LEU A 99 24.15 6.12 9.16
N MET A 100 25.22 6.21 9.96
CA MET A 100 26.39 5.34 9.83
C MET A 100 26.06 3.87 10.08
N MET A 101 25.17 3.59 11.04
CA MET A 101 24.72 2.22 11.32
C MET A 101 23.98 1.60 10.13
N GLY A 102 23.15 2.39 9.42
CA GLY A 102 22.50 1.96 8.18
C GLY A 102 23.50 1.58 7.09
N LEU A 103 24.56 2.38 6.90
CA LEU A 103 25.62 2.10 5.92
C LEU A 103 26.35 0.78 6.25
N ILE A 104 26.71 0.61 7.52
CA ILE A 104 27.42 -0.60 8.01
C ILE A 104 26.55 -1.84 7.80
N LEU A 105 25.26 -1.77 8.16
CA LEU A 105 24.32 -2.87 7.99
C LEU A 105 24.14 -3.25 6.52
N GLY A 106 23.97 -2.28 5.61
CA GLY A 106 23.83 -2.57 4.19
C GLY A 106 25.05 -3.28 3.59
N LYS A 107 26.27 -2.86 4.00
CA LYS A 107 27.51 -3.53 3.61
C LYS A 107 27.60 -4.96 4.14
N PHE A 108 27.18 -5.20 5.39
CA PHE A 108 27.14 -6.54 5.96
C PHE A 108 26.14 -7.44 5.23
N ILE A 109 24.94 -6.94 4.90
CA ILE A 109 23.94 -7.68 4.14
C ILE A 109 24.49 -8.14 2.78
N TYR A 110 25.19 -7.24 2.07
CA TYR A 110 25.84 -7.58 0.80
C TYR A 110 26.88 -8.69 0.96
N ARG A 111 27.75 -8.60 1.97
CA ARG A 111 28.84 -9.55 2.17
C ARG A 111 28.36 -10.94 2.62
N PHE A 112 27.40 -10.99 3.54
CA PHE A 112 26.96 -12.24 4.14
C PHE A 112 25.93 -13.01 3.32
N ASN A 113 25.47 -12.44 2.19
CA ASN A 113 24.61 -13.06 1.18
C ASN A 113 23.68 -14.14 1.75
N PHE A 114 22.71 -13.72 2.57
CA PHE A 114 21.81 -14.60 3.33
C PHE A 114 20.78 -15.32 2.44
N ILE A 115 21.23 -16.09 1.46
CA ILE A 115 20.40 -16.84 0.50
C ILE A 115 19.47 -17.84 1.21
N LYS A 116 19.82 -18.33 2.40
CA LYS A 116 18.93 -19.22 3.17
C LYS A 116 17.84 -18.47 3.94
N MET A 117 18.08 -17.24 4.37
CA MET A 117 17.05 -16.41 5.02
C MET A 117 16.09 -15.78 4.01
N SER A 118 16.44 -15.70 2.71
CA SER A 118 15.57 -15.10 1.71
C SER A 118 14.23 -15.84 1.59
N TYR A 119 14.21 -17.17 1.77
CA TYR A 119 12.96 -17.93 1.76
C TYR A 119 12.04 -17.60 2.93
N LEU A 120 12.59 -17.43 4.14
CA LEU A 120 11.81 -17.03 5.32
C LEU A 120 11.29 -15.61 5.18
N VAL A 121 12.11 -14.69 4.68
CA VAL A 121 11.71 -13.30 4.42
C VAL A 121 10.67 -13.23 3.30
N GLU A 122 10.82 -14.02 2.24
CA GLU A 122 9.84 -14.11 1.15
C GLU A 122 8.49 -14.67 1.66
N LEU A 123 8.52 -15.66 2.56
CA LEU A 123 7.31 -16.17 3.23
C LEU A 123 6.62 -15.09 4.06
N ILE A 124 7.36 -14.37 4.90
CA ILE A 124 6.81 -13.28 5.73
C ILE A 124 6.25 -12.16 4.84
N LEU A 125 6.97 -11.79 3.78
CA LEU A 125 6.51 -10.79 2.82
C LEU A 125 5.25 -11.25 2.10
N LYS A 126 5.14 -12.51 1.68
CA LYS A 126 3.92 -13.06 1.04
C LYS A 126 2.72 -13.12 1.99
N MET A 127 2.95 -13.32 3.29
CA MET A 127 1.89 -13.28 4.30
C MET A 127 1.36 -11.86 4.56
N PHE A 128 2.23 -10.86 4.47
CA PHE A 128 1.86 -9.44 4.61
C PHE A 128 1.36 -8.82 3.30
N LEU A 129 1.84 -9.31 2.16
CA LEU A 129 1.39 -8.90 0.84
C LEU A 129 -0.06 -9.36 0.69
N THR A 130 -0.87 -8.37 0.37
CA THR A 130 -2.30 -8.39 0.21
C THR A 130 -2.82 -9.49 -0.71
N ASP A 131 -1.99 -10.16 -1.50
CA ASP A 131 -2.43 -11.13 -2.51
C ASP A 131 -3.10 -12.36 -1.90
N LEU A 132 -2.59 -12.91 -0.78
CA LEU A 132 -3.25 -14.03 -0.10
C LEU A 132 -4.54 -13.59 0.60
N ASN A 133 -4.53 -12.43 1.24
CA ASN A 133 -5.73 -11.87 1.89
C ASN A 133 -6.80 -11.49 0.85
N ASN A 134 -6.40 -10.95 -0.30
CA ASN A 134 -7.29 -10.59 -1.40
C ASN A 134 -7.87 -11.84 -2.07
N ALA A 135 -7.08 -12.89 -2.27
CA ALA A 135 -7.59 -14.17 -2.80
C ALA A 135 -8.60 -14.82 -1.84
N TYR A 136 -8.36 -14.73 -0.54
CA TYR A 136 -9.30 -15.23 0.47
C TYR A 136 -10.58 -14.40 0.54
N LEU A 137 -10.47 -13.07 0.56
CA LEU A 137 -11.61 -12.15 0.57
C LEU A 137 -12.46 -12.29 -0.70
N THR A 138 -11.84 -12.36 -1.87
CA THR A 138 -12.56 -12.59 -3.14
C THR A 138 -13.28 -13.92 -3.15
N HIS A 139 -12.68 -14.99 -2.60
CA HIS A 139 -13.35 -16.27 -2.46
C HIS A 139 -14.56 -16.23 -1.50
N ILE A 140 -14.46 -15.51 -0.36
CA ILE A 140 -15.61 -15.29 0.53
C ILE A 140 -16.72 -14.53 -0.19
N MET A 141 -16.37 -13.42 -0.86
CA MET A 141 -17.35 -12.61 -1.59
C MET A 141 -18.07 -13.43 -2.67
N ASN A 142 -17.35 -14.27 -3.41
CA ASN A 142 -17.94 -15.16 -4.42
C ASN A 142 -18.87 -16.23 -3.81
N LYS A 143 -18.56 -16.75 -2.63
CA LYS A 143 -19.46 -17.68 -1.94
C LYS A 143 -20.73 -17.00 -1.46
N MET A 144 -20.60 -15.80 -0.91
CA MET A 144 -21.75 -15.00 -0.48
C MET A 144 -22.65 -14.66 -1.67
N SER A 145 -22.08 -14.21 -2.80
CA SER A 145 -22.87 -13.90 -4.00
C SER A 145 -23.65 -15.11 -4.52
N LEU A 146 -23.06 -16.30 -4.49
CA LEU A 146 -23.76 -17.54 -4.89
C LEU A 146 -24.90 -17.89 -3.92
N SER A 147 -24.74 -17.64 -2.61
CA SER A 147 -25.82 -17.87 -1.65
C SER A 147 -27.01 -16.93 -1.84
N TYR A 148 -26.76 -15.66 -2.21
CA TYR A 148 -27.83 -14.71 -2.53
C TYR A 148 -28.62 -15.13 -3.77
N ILE A 149 -27.95 -15.64 -4.80
CA ILE A 149 -28.62 -16.17 -6.00
C ILE A 149 -29.58 -17.31 -5.62
N ASN A 150 -29.16 -18.23 -4.74
CA ASN A 150 -30.03 -19.33 -4.30
C ASN A 150 -31.24 -18.83 -3.51
N ILE A 151 -31.04 -17.83 -2.64
CA ILE A 151 -32.13 -17.18 -1.90
C ILE A 151 -33.12 -16.57 -2.90
N ASP A 152 -32.65 -15.81 -3.89
CA ASP A 152 -33.51 -15.18 -4.90
C ASP A 152 -34.34 -16.21 -5.69
N TYR A 153 -33.74 -17.35 -6.07
CA TYR A 153 -34.47 -18.45 -6.72
C TYR A 153 -35.54 -19.06 -5.81
N GLU A 154 -35.22 -19.35 -4.55
CA GLU A 154 -36.18 -19.92 -3.58
C GLU A 154 -37.34 -18.95 -3.28
N TRP A 155 -37.07 -17.65 -3.15
CA TRP A 155 -38.11 -16.62 -2.96
C TRP A 155 -38.98 -16.43 -4.20
N MET A 156 -38.40 -16.53 -5.41
CA MET A 156 -39.17 -16.45 -6.66
C MET A 156 -40.07 -17.67 -6.85
N GLU A 157 -39.60 -18.88 -6.52
CA GLU A 157 -40.41 -20.09 -6.56
C GLU A 157 -41.54 -20.06 -5.53
N THR A 158 -41.25 -19.68 -4.28
CA THR A 158 -42.26 -19.63 -3.20
C THR A 158 -43.32 -18.57 -3.45
N SER A 159 -42.94 -17.39 -3.97
CA SER A 159 -43.92 -16.34 -4.32
C SER A 159 -44.84 -16.77 -5.46
N SER A 160 -44.33 -17.46 -6.48
CA SER A 160 -45.15 -17.99 -7.57
C SER A 160 -46.20 -19.02 -7.10
N LEU A 161 -45.81 -19.90 -6.18
CA LEU A 161 -46.70 -20.87 -5.54
C LEU A 161 -47.77 -20.20 -4.69
N LEU A 162 -47.40 -19.19 -3.90
CA LEU A 162 -48.31 -18.46 -3.03
C LEU A 162 -49.35 -17.67 -3.84
N VAL A 163 -48.94 -17.03 -4.94
CA VAL A 163 -49.86 -16.37 -5.90
C VAL A 163 -50.79 -17.40 -6.56
N PHE A 164 -50.28 -18.57 -6.96
CA PHE A 164 -51.10 -19.64 -7.52
C PHE A 164 -52.15 -20.16 -6.52
N PHE A 165 -51.78 -20.34 -5.25
CA PHE A 165 -52.71 -20.73 -4.19
C PHE A 165 -53.74 -19.64 -3.87
N LEU A 166 -53.34 -18.36 -3.90
CA LEU A 166 -54.28 -17.24 -3.73
C LEU A 166 -55.28 -17.18 -4.88
N LEU A 167 -54.82 -17.25 -6.14
CA LEU A 167 -55.69 -17.27 -7.33
C LEU A 167 -56.67 -18.45 -7.31
N LYS A 168 -56.20 -19.65 -6.93
CA LYS A 168 -57.05 -20.85 -6.85
C LYS A 168 -58.10 -20.76 -5.74
N LYS A 169 -57.82 -20.02 -4.67
CA LYS A 169 -58.73 -19.86 -3.52
C LYS A 169 -59.73 -18.70 -3.72
N THR A 170 -59.43 -17.74 -4.59
CA THR A 170 -60.28 -16.58 -4.90
C THR A 170 -60.94 -16.69 -6.28
N ASN A 171 -61.73 -17.73 -6.53
CA ASN A 171 -62.62 -17.76 -7.71
C ASN A 171 -63.78 -16.74 -7.64
N HIS A 172 -63.89 -16.01 -6.53
CA HIS A 172 -64.69 -14.80 -6.41
C HIS A 172 -63.84 -13.75 -5.68
N PHE A 173 -63.43 -12.67 -6.36
CA PHE A 173 -63.62 -11.27 -5.95
C PHE A 173 -62.71 -10.25 -6.66
N ASN A 174 -63.37 -9.18 -7.12
CA ASN A 174 -63.01 -7.76 -7.28
C ASN A 174 -61.60 -7.33 -7.72
N PHE A 175 -61.56 -6.84 -8.97
CA PHE A 175 -60.47 -6.10 -9.63
C PHE A 175 -59.91 -4.91 -8.82
N SER A 176 -60.68 -4.33 -7.91
CA SER A 176 -60.28 -3.16 -7.11
C SER A 176 -59.17 -3.46 -6.10
N PHE A 177 -59.07 -4.69 -5.58
CA PHE A 177 -58.02 -5.04 -4.63
C PHE A 177 -56.66 -5.21 -5.33
N TYR A 178 -56.64 -5.75 -6.55
CA TYR A 178 -55.43 -5.85 -7.38
C TYR A 178 -54.90 -4.49 -7.82
N GLY A 179 -55.79 -3.55 -8.16
CA GLY A 179 -55.38 -2.17 -8.45
C GLY A 179 -54.68 -1.50 -7.27
N PHE A 180 -55.13 -1.78 -6.04
CA PHE A 180 -54.53 -1.22 -4.83
C PHE A 180 -53.15 -1.82 -4.53
N ILE A 181 -52.98 -3.14 -4.71
CA ILE A 181 -51.69 -3.80 -4.54
C ILE A 181 -50.69 -3.35 -5.61
N MET A 182 -51.11 -3.27 -6.88
CA MET A 182 -50.26 -2.79 -7.98
C MET A 182 -49.82 -1.35 -7.79
N PHE A 183 -50.69 -0.48 -7.25
CA PHE A 183 -50.33 0.90 -6.91
C PHE A 183 -49.25 0.93 -5.81
N PHE A 184 -49.37 0.12 -4.76
CA PHE A 184 -48.36 0.06 -3.70
C PHE A 184 -47.03 -0.50 -4.18
N VAL A 185 -47.03 -1.51 -5.03
CA VAL A 185 -45.80 -2.06 -5.64
C VAL A 185 -45.14 -1.03 -6.55
N PHE A 186 -45.93 -0.28 -7.35
CA PHE A 186 -45.41 0.82 -8.17
C PHE A 186 -44.76 1.91 -7.31
N MET A 187 -45.40 2.32 -6.21
CA MET A 187 -44.86 3.31 -5.29
C MET A 187 -43.56 2.83 -4.62
N LEU A 188 -43.46 1.55 -4.28
CA LEU A 188 -42.24 0.97 -3.73
C LEU A 188 -41.08 0.94 -4.74
N ILE A 189 -41.35 0.67 -6.02
CA ILE A 189 -40.34 0.69 -7.08
C ILE A 189 -39.85 2.12 -7.36
N VAL A 190 -40.74 3.12 -7.29
CA VAL A 190 -40.39 4.53 -7.52
C VAL A 190 -39.58 5.13 -6.36
N MET A 191 -39.70 4.57 -5.15
CA MET A 191 -38.99 5.06 -3.96
C MET A 191 -37.60 4.42 -3.74
N ILE A 192 -37.21 3.45 -4.56
CA ILE A 192 -35.85 2.87 -4.61
C ILE A 192 -35.04 3.59 -5.68
#